data_AF-A0A5C6P6F9-F1
#
_entry.id   AF-A0A5C6P6F9-F1
#
_cell.length_a   1.000
_cell.length_b   1.000
_cell.length_c   1.000
_cell.angle_alpha   90.00
_cell.angle_beta   90.00
_cell.angle_gamma   90.00
#
_symmetry.space_group_name_H-M   'P 1'
#
loop_
_entity.id
_entity.type
_entity.pdbx_description
1 polymer ?
#
loop_
_entity_poly.entity_id
_entity_poly.type
_entity_poly.pdbx_seq_one_letter_code
_entity_poly.pdbx_strand_id
1 'polypeptide(L)'
;MRISTSKSEAMVLDRKKVECLLRVKEEILPQVEEFKYLGVLFTSEGRMEREIDRRIGVASAVMRTLHRSVVVKRELSRKAKLSIYRSIFVPTLTYGHELWVMTERTRSRVQAAEMSFLRRVAGLSLRDRVRSSAIREELGVESLLFRVERSQMGWLGHLVRMPPGRLPGEVFRACPSGRRPPGRPRTRWRDYVSRLAW
;
A
#
# COMPACT_ATOMS: atom_id res chain seq x y z
N MET A 1 21.53 21.76 -11.12
CA MET A 1 21.16 21.04 -9.87
C MET A 1 22.44 20.61 -9.17
N ARG A 2 22.62 20.87 -7.87
CA ARG A 2 23.80 20.44 -7.09
C ARG A 2 23.41 19.24 -6.22
N ILE A 3 24.05 18.09 -6.41
CA ILE A 3 23.76 16.84 -5.68
C ILE A 3 24.78 16.67 -4.54
N SER A 4 24.30 16.32 -3.34
CA SER A 4 25.13 15.98 -2.18
C SER A 4 25.33 14.47 -2.14
N THR A 5 26.55 14.01 -2.38
CA THR A 5 26.92 12.59 -2.39
C THR A 5 26.69 11.93 -1.02
N SER A 6 27.01 12.64 0.07
CA SER A 6 26.79 12.18 1.45
C SER A 6 25.32 11.98 1.85
N LYS A 7 24.37 12.48 1.06
CA LYS A 7 22.92 12.38 1.32
C LYS A 7 22.17 11.63 0.22
N SER A 8 22.90 11.05 -0.73
CA SER A 8 22.32 10.41 -1.91
C SER A 8 22.71 8.95 -1.93
N GLU A 9 21.73 8.11 -2.22
CA GLU A 9 21.90 6.68 -2.41
C GLU A 9 21.36 6.33 -3.81
N ALA A 10 21.91 5.28 -4.42
CA ALA A 10 21.44 4.76 -5.69
C ALA A 10 20.65 3.48 -5.47
N MET A 11 19.60 3.25 -6.27
CA MET A 11 18.86 1.99 -6.26
C MET A 11 18.67 1.55 -7.71
N VAL A 12 19.01 0.29 -7.99
CA VAL A 12 18.76 -0.35 -9.28
C VAL A 12 17.48 -1.17 -9.17
N LEU A 13 16.56 -0.94 -10.10
CA LEU A 13 15.31 -1.71 -10.19
C LEU A 13 15.46 -2.84 -11.22
N ASP A 14 15.76 -4.04 -10.73
CA ASP A 14 15.89 -5.24 -11.57
C ASP A 14 15.42 -6.49 -10.79
N ARG A 15 15.01 -7.53 -11.52
CA ARG A 15 14.69 -8.85 -10.95
C ARG A 15 15.95 -9.61 -10.51
N LYS A 16 17.08 -9.40 -11.19
CA LYS A 16 18.38 -9.93 -10.81
C LYS A 16 19.14 -8.86 -10.05
N LYS A 17 19.97 -9.25 -9.11
CA LYS A 17 20.89 -8.30 -8.48
C LYS A 17 21.89 -7.83 -9.53
N VAL A 18 21.86 -6.54 -9.82
CA VAL A 18 22.76 -5.87 -10.75
C VAL A 18 23.47 -4.79 -9.96
N GLU A 19 24.80 -4.83 -9.99
CA GLU A 19 25.61 -3.73 -9.47
C GLU A 19 25.71 -2.64 -10.52
N CYS A 20 25.38 -1.41 -10.13
CA CYS A 20 25.51 -0.22 -10.96
C CYS A 20 26.30 0.83 -10.18
N LEU A 21 27.52 1.08 -10.62
CA LEU A 21 28.41 2.06 -10.01
C LEU A 21 28.03 3.46 -10.49
N LEU A 22 27.04 4.06 -9.84
CA LEU A 22 26.60 5.41 -10.15
C LEU A 22 27.56 6.44 -9.51
N ARG A 23 28.29 7.17 -10.35
CA ARG A 23 29.23 8.21 -9.91
C ARG A 23 28.60 9.59 -10.00
N VAL A 24 28.75 10.37 -8.94
CA VAL A 24 28.42 11.79 -8.92
C VAL A 24 29.69 12.55 -8.59
N LYS A 25 30.20 13.31 -9.57
CA LYS A 25 31.57 13.86 -9.57
C LYS A 25 32.60 12.71 -9.54
N GLU A 26 33.36 12.57 -8.47
CA GLU A 26 34.39 11.55 -8.28
C GLU A 26 34.01 10.51 -7.21
N GLU A 27 32.84 10.67 -6.57
CA GLU A 27 32.37 9.75 -5.54
C GLU A 27 31.34 8.77 -6.10
N ILE A 28 31.44 7.51 -5.66
CA ILE A 28 30.48 6.45 -5.96
C ILE A 28 29.35 6.54 -4.93
N LEU A 29 28.10 6.63 -5.39
CA LEU A 29 26.96 6.58 -4.48
C LEU A 29 26.77 5.16 -3.95
N PRO A 30 26.46 4.98 -2.65
CA PRO A 30 26.13 3.67 -2.11
C PRO A 30 24.86 3.13 -2.79
N GLN A 31 24.91 1.88 -3.24
CA GLN A 31 23.76 1.20 -3.81
C GLN A 31 22.97 0.49 -2.70
N VAL A 32 21.67 0.75 -2.63
CA VAL A 32 20.77 0.18 -1.61
C VAL A 32 19.70 -0.73 -2.22
N GLU A 33 19.26 -1.72 -1.45
CA GLU A 33 18.18 -2.63 -1.85
C GLU A 33 16.79 -2.14 -1.43
N GLU A 34 16.72 -1.33 -0.37
CA GLU A 34 15.48 -0.74 0.12
C GLU A 34 15.66 0.76 0.26
N PHE A 35 14.71 1.53 -0.27
CA PHE A 35 14.76 2.99 -0.22
C PHE A 35 13.41 3.56 0.17
N LYS A 36 13.38 4.45 1.17
CA LYS A 36 12.16 5.10 1.62
C LYS A 36 12.05 6.49 1.01
N TYR A 37 11.07 6.69 0.14
CA TYR A 37 10.81 7.98 -0.50
C TYR A 37 9.37 8.43 -0.26
N LEU A 38 9.21 9.67 0.21
CA LEU A 38 7.91 10.27 0.57
C LEU A 38 7.06 9.33 1.45
N GLY A 39 7.72 8.65 2.38
CA GLY A 39 7.06 7.73 3.28
C GLY A 39 6.80 6.33 2.72
N VAL A 40 6.93 6.07 1.41
CA VAL A 40 6.74 4.76 0.77
C VAL A 40 8.07 4.00 0.67
N LEU A 41 8.08 2.72 1.01
CA LEU A 41 9.23 1.84 0.84
C LEU A 41 9.28 1.27 -0.57
N PHE A 42 10.39 1.47 -1.26
CA PHE A 42 10.71 0.84 -2.53
C PHE A 42 11.74 -0.26 -2.30
N THR A 43 11.63 -1.33 -3.09
CA THR A 43 12.60 -2.43 -3.10
C THR A 43 13.25 -2.48 -4.47
N SER A 44 14.53 -2.87 -4.53
CA SER A 44 15.27 -3.07 -5.77
C SER A 44 14.60 -4.09 -6.71
N GLU A 45 13.87 -5.07 -6.16
CA GLU A 45 13.06 -6.00 -6.95
C GLU A 45 11.83 -5.36 -7.62
N GLY A 46 11.41 -4.16 -7.21
CA GLY A 46 10.17 -3.52 -7.66
C GLY A 46 8.90 -4.18 -7.11
N ARG A 47 8.99 -4.85 -5.96
CA ARG A 47 7.88 -5.50 -5.27
C ARG A 47 7.25 -4.58 -4.22
N MET A 48 5.93 -4.66 -4.07
CA MET A 48 5.15 -3.83 -3.14
C MET A 48 4.83 -4.54 -1.83
N GLU A 49 5.05 -5.86 -1.76
CA GLU A 49 4.70 -6.69 -0.60
C GLU A 49 5.38 -6.21 0.68
N ARG A 50 6.65 -5.78 0.60
CA ARG A 50 7.38 -5.21 1.74
C ARG A 50 6.76 -3.91 2.24
N GLU A 51 6.33 -3.02 1.35
CA GLU A 51 5.64 -1.79 1.74
C GLU A 51 4.27 -2.07 2.36
N ILE A 52 3.48 -2.97 1.77
CA ILE A 52 2.17 -3.35 2.31
C ILE A 52 2.34 -3.95 3.72
N ASP A 53 3.32 -4.83 3.90
CA ASP A 53 3.62 -5.45 5.18
C ASP A 53 4.06 -4.41 6.22
N ARG A 54 4.89 -3.44 5.79
CA ARG A 54 5.29 -2.32 6.65
C ARG A 54 4.08 -1.50 7.08
N ARG A 55 3.15 -1.18 6.17
CA ARG A 55 1.92 -0.42 6.47
C ARG A 55 0.99 -1.17 7.43
N ILE A 56 0.84 -2.48 7.23
CA ILE A 56 0.13 -3.35 8.18
C ILE A 56 0.81 -3.31 9.55
N GLY A 57 2.14 -3.34 9.61
CA GLY A 57 2.91 -3.23 10.83
C GLY A 57 2.66 -1.90 11.57
N VAL A 58 2.69 -0.78 10.85
CA VAL A 58 2.42 0.56 11.42
C VAL A 58 0.97 0.66 11.92
N ALA A 59 -0.01 0.20 11.14
CA ALA A 59 -1.41 0.18 11.56
C ALA A 59 -1.63 -0.74 12.77
N SER A 60 -0.92 -1.87 12.83
CA SER A 60 -0.94 -2.77 13.99
C SER A 60 -0.34 -2.12 15.24
N ALA A 61 0.69 -1.29 15.09
CA ALA A 61 1.25 -0.52 16.20
C ALA A 61 0.21 0.50 16.72
N VAL A 62 -0.44 1.26 15.84
CA VAL A 62 -1.55 2.16 16.19
C VAL A 62 -2.63 1.41 16.95
N MET A 63 -3.04 0.24 16.44
CA MET A 63 -4.06 -0.58 17.07
C MET A 63 -3.67 -1.02 18.48
N ARG A 64 -2.42 -1.46 18.69
CA ARG A 64 -1.92 -1.83 20.02
C ARG A 64 -1.95 -0.66 20.99
N THR A 65 -1.50 0.51 20.55
CA THR A 65 -1.50 1.74 21.37
C THR A 65 -2.91 2.13 21.79
N LEU A 66 -3.88 2.05 20.88
CA LEU A 66 -5.27 2.43 21.12
C LEU A 66 -6.11 1.33 21.79
N HIS A 67 -5.56 0.12 21.95
CA HIS A 67 -6.33 -1.06 22.32
C HIS A 67 -7.11 -0.84 23.63
N ARG A 68 -6.41 -0.52 24.72
CA ARG A 68 -6.99 -0.38 26.07
C ARG A 68 -7.77 0.93 26.25
N SER A 69 -7.27 2.03 25.69
CA SER A 69 -7.83 3.37 25.88
C SER A 69 -9.06 3.62 25.00
N VAL A 70 -9.12 3.02 23.81
CA VAL A 70 -10.17 3.30 22.83
C VAL A 70 -10.93 2.04 22.45
N VAL A 71 -10.25 1.05 21.87
CA VAL A 71 -10.91 -0.03 21.12
C VAL A 71 -11.79 -0.88 22.03
N VAL A 72 -11.26 -1.32 23.16
CA VAL A 72 -12.01 -2.19 24.11
C VAL A 72 -12.64 -1.43 25.27
N LYS A 73 -12.45 -0.11 25.35
CA LYS A 73 -13.01 0.74 26.41
C LYS A 73 -14.54 0.72 26.34
N ARG A 74 -15.23 0.39 27.44
CA ARG A 74 -16.70 0.18 27.46
C ARG A 74 -17.47 1.50 27.47
N GLU A 75 -16.85 2.52 28.03
CA GLU A 75 -17.38 3.87 28.20
C GLU A 75 -17.43 4.65 26.87
N LEU A 76 -16.70 4.19 25.86
CA LEU A 76 -16.72 4.80 24.53
C LEU A 76 -17.77 4.13 23.64
N SER A 77 -18.59 4.96 22.99
CA SER A 77 -19.57 4.48 22.01
C SER A 77 -18.89 3.83 20.81
N ARG A 78 -19.59 2.88 20.16
CA ARG A 78 -19.14 2.29 18.88
C ARG A 78 -18.87 3.39 17.83
N LYS A 79 -19.71 4.42 17.79
CA LYS A 79 -19.55 5.58 16.89
C LYS A 79 -18.20 6.30 17.10
N ALA A 80 -17.80 6.55 18.36
CA ALA A 80 -16.52 7.18 18.67
C ALA A 80 -15.33 6.30 18.26
N LYS A 81 -15.39 5.00 18.56
CA LYS A 81 -14.35 4.02 18.14
C LYS A 81 -14.20 3.95 16.63
N LEU A 82 -15.32 3.95 15.90
CA LEU A 82 -15.33 3.94 14.44
C LEU A 82 -14.86 5.27 13.83
N SER A 83 -15.06 6.39 14.53
CA SER A 83 -14.45 7.67 14.12
C SER A 83 -12.93 7.57 14.10
N ILE A 84 -12.34 7.04 15.18
CA ILE A 84 -10.89 6.83 15.29
C ILE A 84 -10.37 5.81 14.27
N TYR A 85 -11.13 4.74 14.02
CA TYR A 85 -10.83 3.80 12.93
C TYR A 85 -10.71 4.52 11.57
N ARG A 86 -11.69 5.37 11.25
CA ARG A 86 -11.74 6.09 9.96
C ARG A 86 -10.69 7.18 9.85
N SER A 87 -10.34 7.87 10.93
CA SER A 87 -9.42 9.02 10.91
C SER A 87 -7.96 8.66 11.14
N ILE A 88 -7.66 7.58 11.88
CA ILE A 88 -6.28 7.20 12.22
C ILE A 88 -5.90 5.88 11.58
N PHE A 89 -6.65 4.80 11.86
CA PHE A 89 -6.26 3.45 11.46
C PHE A 89 -6.28 3.27 9.95
N VAL A 90 -7.38 3.65 9.30
CA VAL A 90 -7.54 3.51 7.84
C VAL A 90 -6.47 4.29 7.07
N PRO A 91 -6.28 5.62 7.27
CA PRO A 91 -5.25 6.37 6.56
C PRO A 91 -3.82 5.84 6.81
N THR A 92 -3.55 5.33 8.00
CA THR A 92 -2.25 4.73 8.35
C THR A 92 -1.99 3.47 7.52
N LEU A 93 -3.00 2.61 7.41
CA LEU A 93 -2.93 1.35 6.68
C LEU A 93 -2.91 1.56 5.17
N THR A 94 -3.71 2.50 4.65
CA THR A 94 -3.88 2.68 3.20
C THR A 94 -2.97 3.75 2.60
N TYR A 95 -1.97 4.26 3.30
CA TYR A 95 -1.11 5.27 2.67
C TYR A 95 -0.37 4.70 1.44
N GLY A 96 -0.55 5.34 0.27
CA GLY A 96 0.08 4.96 -1.00
C GLY A 96 -0.58 3.79 -1.73
N HIS A 97 -1.76 3.36 -1.30
CA HIS A 97 -2.48 2.21 -1.86
C HIS A 97 -2.90 2.37 -3.33
N GLU A 98 -2.98 3.60 -3.84
CA GLU A 98 -3.30 3.92 -5.22
C GLU A 98 -2.32 3.27 -6.20
N LEU A 99 -1.08 3.01 -5.76
CA LEU A 99 -0.01 2.41 -6.56
C LEU A 99 0.21 0.92 -6.26
N TRP A 100 -0.54 0.33 -5.32
CA TRP A 100 -0.35 -1.06 -4.95
C TRP A 100 -0.81 -2.02 -6.05
N VAL A 101 -0.02 -3.07 -6.27
CA VAL A 101 -0.46 -4.23 -7.04
C VAL A 101 -0.89 -5.31 -6.06
N MET A 102 -2.20 -5.55 -5.98
CA MET A 102 -2.76 -6.44 -4.98
C MET A 102 -2.82 -7.88 -5.52
N THR A 103 -2.07 -8.78 -4.88
CA THR A 103 -2.27 -10.23 -4.98
C THR A 103 -3.35 -10.70 -4.00
N GLU A 104 -3.88 -11.90 -4.19
CA GLU A 104 -4.81 -12.52 -3.23
C GLU A 104 -4.21 -12.65 -1.82
N ARG A 105 -2.89 -12.91 -1.74
CA ARG A 105 -2.16 -12.94 -0.47
C ARG A 105 -2.18 -11.57 0.21
N THR A 106 -1.88 -10.50 -0.52
CA THR A 106 -1.85 -9.14 0.06
C THR A 106 -3.27 -8.65 0.39
N ARG A 107 -4.28 -8.98 -0.42
CA ARG A 107 -5.70 -8.71 -0.11
C ARG A 107 -6.11 -9.34 1.22
N SER A 108 -5.83 -10.63 1.38
CA SER A 108 -6.12 -11.37 2.62
C SER A 108 -5.44 -10.73 3.84
N ARG A 109 -4.21 -10.26 3.71
CA ARG A 109 -3.46 -9.62 4.82
C ARG A 109 -4.02 -8.25 5.19
N VAL A 110 -4.37 -7.42 4.19
CA VAL A 110 -5.02 -6.12 4.43
C VAL A 110 -6.38 -6.31 5.09
N GLN A 111 -7.17 -7.28 4.61
CA GLN A 111 -8.44 -7.65 5.24
C GLN A 111 -8.27 -8.16 6.67
N ALA A 112 -7.24 -8.98 6.94
CA ALA A 112 -6.95 -9.43 8.29
C ALA A 112 -6.61 -8.25 9.22
N ALA A 113 -5.83 -7.27 8.74
CA ALA A 113 -5.50 -6.06 9.49
C ALA A 113 -6.76 -5.24 9.82
N GLU A 114 -7.62 -4.97 8.83
CA GLU A 114 -8.93 -4.32 9.01
C GLU A 114 -9.77 -5.06 10.06
N MET A 115 -9.97 -6.36 9.87
CA MET A 115 -10.85 -7.15 10.74
C MET A 115 -10.30 -7.30 12.16
N SER A 116 -8.98 -7.17 12.34
CA SER A 116 -8.38 -7.14 13.68
C SER A 116 -8.86 -5.94 14.50
N PHE A 117 -9.16 -4.81 13.86
CA PHE A 117 -9.73 -3.63 14.51
C PHE A 117 -11.23 -3.81 14.72
N LEU A 118 -11.96 -4.10 13.65
CA LEU A 118 -13.42 -4.15 13.65
C LEU A 118 -13.99 -5.21 14.59
N ARG A 119 -13.39 -6.41 14.65
CA ARG A 119 -13.83 -7.47 15.58
C ARG A 119 -13.81 -7.01 17.04
N ARG A 120 -12.74 -6.32 17.45
CA ARG A 120 -12.61 -5.83 18.83
C ARG A 120 -13.60 -4.69 19.13
N VAL A 121 -13.90 -3.84 18.16
CA VAL A 121 -14.96 -2.82 18.31
C VAL A 121 -16.34 -3.47 18.46
N ALA A 122 -16.61 -4.54 17.71
CA ALA A 122 -17.84 -5.31 17.83
C ALA A 122 -17.92 -6.13 19.14
N GLY A 123 -16.79 -6.31 19.85
CA GLY A 123 -16.71 -7.17 21.03
C GLY A 123 -16.60 -8.65 20.70
N LEU A 124 -16.23 -8.99 19.45
CA LEU A 124 -16.14 -10.34 18.93
C LEU A 124 -14.68 -10.84 18.93
N SER A 125 -14.55 -12.15 19.13
CA SER A 125 -13.34 -12.93 18.97
C SER A 125 -13.35 -13.71 17.65
N LEU A 126 -12.27 -14.45 17.38
CA LEU A 126 -12.25 -15.41 16.27
C LEU A 126 -13.05 -16.68 16.57
N ARG A 127 -13.32 -16.98 17.86
CA ARG A 127 -14.06 -18.18 18.29
C ARG A 127 -15.55 -18.08 17.97
N ASP A 128 -16.07 -16.87 17.87
CA ASP A 128 -17.48 -16.63 17.54
C ASP A 128 -17.82 -16.96 16.09
N ARG A 129 -16.81 -17.22 15.23
CA ARG A 129 -16.97 -17.62 13.82
C ARG A 129 -17.86 -16.71 12.97
N VAL A 130 -18.12 -15.48 13.42
CA VAL A 130 -18.91 -14.50 12.68
C VAL A 130 -18.17 -14.07 11.40
N ARG A 131 -18.88 -14.11 10.27
CA ARG A 131 -18.37 -13.72 8.95
C ARG A 131 -17.94 -12.26 8.95
N SER A 132 -16.83 -11.96 8.28
CA SER A 132 -16.30 -10.59 8.21
C SER A 132 -17.25 -9.61 7.51
N SER A 133 -18.08 -10.08 6.56
CA SER A 133 -19.13 -9.27 5.94
C SER A 133 -20.20 -8.84 6.93
N ALA A 134 -20.70 -9.76 7.76
CA ALA A 134 -21.71 -9.47 8.78
C ALA A 134 -21.22 -8.45 9.82
N ILE A 135 -19.95 -8.54 10.23
CA ILE A 135 -19.35 -7.57 11.16
C ILE A 135 -19.28 -6.17 10.53
N ARG A 136 -18.93 -6.08 9.25
CA ARG A 136 -18.90 -4.80 8.53
C ARG A 136 -20.29 -4.20 8.40
N GLU A 137 -21.28 -5.02 8.10
CA GLU A 137 -22.69 -4.64 8.02
C GLU A 137 -23.22 -4.13 9.38
N GLU A 138 -23.01 -4.89 10.46
CA GLU A 138 -23.38 -4.48 11.83
C GLU A 138 -22.76 -3.14 12.23
N LEU A 139 -21.50 -2.90 11.87
CA LEU A 139 -20.78 -1.68 12.20
C LEU A 139 -21.03 -0.52 11.20
N GLY A 140 -21.75 -0.75 10.10
CA GLY A 140 -21.93 0.23 9.03
C GLY A 140 -20.58 0.70 8.43
N VAL A 141 -19.68 -0.25 8.17
CA VAL A 141 -18.34 0.00 7.64
C VAL A 141 -18.18 -0.65 6.28
N GLU A 142 -17.82 0.14 5.26
CA GLU A 142 -17.47 -0.37 3.94
C GLU A 142 -16.16 -1.20 3.98
N SER A 143 -16.07 -2.23 3.12
CA SER A 143 -14.85 -3.01 2.94
C SER A 143 -13.65 -2.12 2.60
N LEU A 144 -12.57 -2.22 3.38
CA LEU A 144 -11.35 -1.47 3.11
C LEU A 144 -10.76 -1.78 1.71
N LEU A 145 -10.88 -3.03 1.24
CA LEU A 145 -10.43 -3.40 -0.10
C LEU A 145 -11.22 -2.67 -1.19
N PHE A 146 -12.53 -2.49 -1.02
CA PHE A 146 -13.34 -1.76 -1.97
C PHE A 146 -12.98 -0.26 -1.98
N ARG A 147 -12.71 0.32 -0.81
CA ARG A 147 -12.16 1.68 -0.70
C ARG A 147 -10.81 1.80 -1.44
N VAL A 148 -9.94 0.80 -1.29
CA VAL A 148 -8.64 0.77 -1.97
C VAL A 148 -8.80 0.75 -3.49
N GLU A 149 -9.66 -0.14 -3.99
CA GLU A 149 -9.95 -0.29 -5.42
C GLU A 149 -10.57 0.98 -6.00
N ARG A 150 -11.50 1.62 -5.28
CA ARG A 150 -12.09 2.90 -5.67
C ARG A 150 -11.04 3.99 -5.85
N SER A 151 -10.09 4.13 -4.93
CA SER A 151 -9.03 5.14 -5.06
C SER A 151 -8.07 4.82 -6.20
N GLN A 152 -7.77 3.54 -6.45
CA GLN A 152 -6.95 3.11 -7.58
C GLN A 152 -7.60 3.45 -8.92
N MET A 153 -8.92 3.24 -9.04
CA MET A 153 -9.69 3.67 -10.21
C MET A 153 -9.71 5.20 -10.35
N GLY A 154 -9.86 5.93 -9.24
CA GLY A 154 -9.77 7.39 -9.23
C GLY A 154 -8.41 7.88 -9.76
N TRP A 155 -7.32 7.27 -9.29
CA TRP A 155 -5.96 7.56 -9.76
C TRP A 155 -5.76 7.22 -11.23
N LEU A 156 -6.26 6.07 -11.70
CA LEU A 156 -6.27 5.74 -13.13
C LEU A 156 -7.00 6.82 -13.95
N GLY A 157 -8.16 7.26 -13.50
CA GLY A 157 -8.89 8.36 -14.14
C GLY A 157 -8.07 9.64 -14.22
N HIS A 158 -7.32 9.98 -13.16
CA HIS A 158 -6.40 11.12 -13.18
C HIS A 158 -5.26 10.94 -14.20
N LEU A 159 -4.66 9.75 -14.28
CA LEU A 159 -3.61 9.45 -15.25
C LEU A 159 -4.10 9.57 -16.70
N VAL A 160 -5.29 9.04 -17.00
CA VAL A 160 -5.89 9.07 -18.33
C VAL A 160 -6.22 10.50 -18.78
N ARG A 161 -6.77 11.33 -17.88
CA ARG A 161 -7.09 12.74 -18.16
C ARG A 161 -5.88 13.67 -18.13
N MET A 162 -4.69 13.17 -17.81
CA MET A 162 -3.51 14.01 -17.61
C MET A 162 -2.99 14.57 -18.95
N PRO A 163 -2.79 15.90 -19.06
CA PRO A 163 -2.26 16.52 -20.27
C PRO A 163 -0.83 16.03 -20.57
N PRO A 164 -0.36 16.14 -21.83
CA PRO A 164 1.03 15.89 -22.17
C PRO A 164 1.98 16.83 -21.41
N GLY A 165 3.24 16.44 -21.25
CA GLY A 165 4.25 17.19 -20.47
C GLY A 165 4.28 16.84 -18.98
N ARG A 166 3.34 16.03 -18.47
CA ARG A 166 3.35 15.56 -17.08
C ARG A 166 3.92 14.14 -16.97
N LEU A 167 5.05 14.03 -16.29
CA LEU A 167 5.80 12.78 -16.12
C LEU A 167 4.95 11.57 -15.71
N PRO A 168 4.03 11.62 -14.72
CA PRO A 168 3.25 10.43 -14.35
C PRO A 168 2.38 9.90 -15.50
N GLY A 169 1.74 10.80 -16.26
CA GLY A 169 0.93 10.44 -17.42
C GLY A 169 1.77 9.92 -18.58
N GLU A 170 2.95 10.49 -18.81
CA GLU A 170 3.90 10.02 -19.82
C GLU A 170 4.44 8.64 -19.49
N VAL A 171 4.90 8.41 -18.27
CA VAL A 171 5.39 7.11 -17.79
C VAL A 171 4.27 6.05 -17.84
N PHE A 172 3.04 6.41 -17.51
CA PHE A 172 1.90 5.50 -17.61
C PHE A 172 1.61 5.08 -19.06
N ARG A 173 1.72 6.02 -20.01
CA ARG A 173 1.53 5.78 -21.46
C ARG A 173 2.75 5.13 -22.13
N ALA A 174 3.92 5.20 -21.50
CA ALA A 174 5.14 4.65 -22.05
C ALA A 174 5.06 3.13 -22.25
N CYS A 175 5.63 2.68 -23.37
CA CYS A 175 5.80 1.28 -23.76
C CYS A 175 7.30 1.00 -23.92
N PRO A 176 8.03 0.71 -22.82
CA PRO A 176 9.45 0.44 -22.91
C PRO A 176 9.72 -0.77 -23.81
N SER A 177 10.80 -0.70 -24.59
CA SER A 177 11.23 -1.78 -25.48
C SER A 177 11.61 -3.03 -24.70
N GLY A 178 11.23 -4.20 -25.22
CA GLY A 178 11.55 -5.51 -24.62
C GLY A 178 10.36 -6.45 -24.59
N ARG A 179 10.62 -7.73 -24.30
CA ARG A 179 9.58 -8.76 -24.17
C ARG A 179 9.40 -9.17 -22.72
N ARG A 180 8.17 -9.50 -22.34
CA ARG A 180 7.91 -10.09 -21.02
C ARG A 180 8.44 -11.52 -20.99
N PRO A 181 9.03 -11.98 -19.88
CA PRO A 181 9.43 -13.37 -19.75
C PRO A 181 8.24 -14.33 -19.92
N PRO A 182 8.46 -15.52 -20.51
CA PRO A 182 7.41 -16.53 -20.68
C PRO A 182 6.90 -17.06 -19.34
N GLY A 183 5.73 -17.71 -19.37
CA GLY A 183 5.09 -18.31 -18.19
C GLY A 183 4.25 -17.31 -17.39
N ARG A 184 4.54 -17.16 -16.09
CA ARG A 184 3.77 -16.32 -15.14
C ARG A 184 4.53 -15.03 -14.80
N PRO A 185 4.55 -14.01 -15.68
CA PRO A 185 5.19 -12.75 -15.36
C PRO A 185 4.45 -12.03 -14.21
N ARG A 186 5.20 -11.24 -13.42
CA ARG A 186 4.62 -10.39 -12.38
C ARG A 186 3.54 -9.48 -12.97
N THR A 187 2.40 -9.36 -12.28
CA THR A 187 1.31 -8.46 -12.66
C THR A 187 1.79 -7.01 -12.59
N ARG A 188 1.61 -6.25 -13.66
CA ARG A 188 1.88 -4.81 -13.65
C ARG A 188 0.72 -4.09 -12.99
N TRP A 189 0.97 -2.91 -12.43
CA TRP A 189 -0.10 -2.06 -11.90
C TRP A 189 -1.20 -1.79 -12.95
N ARG A 190 -0.81 -1.44 -14.18
CA ARG A 190 -1.74 -1.26 -15.30
C ARG A 190 -2.59 -2.52 -15.57
N ASP A 191 -1.97 -3.70 -15.61
CA ASP A 191 -2.69 -4.97 -15.84
C ASP A 191 -3.66 -5.29 -14.71
N TYR A 192 -3.31 -4.92 -13.47
CA TYR A 192 -4.14 -5.14 -12.28
C TYR A 192 -5.34 -4.19 -12.28
N VAL A 193 -5.13 -2.89 -12.40
CA VAL A 193 -6.22 -1.90 -12.32
C VAL A 193 -7.18 -2.04 -13.51
N SER A 194 -6.71 -2.44 -14.69
CA SER A 194 -7.59 -2.77 -15.82
C SER A 194 -8.55 -3.93 -15.54
N ARG A 195 -8.30 -4.80 -14.55
CA ARG A 195 -9.24 -5.87 -14.14
C ARG A 195 -10.28 -5.38 -13.14
N LEU A 196 -10.08 -4.23 -12.52
CA LEU A 196 -11.06 -3.62 -11.60
C LEU A 196 -12.14 -2.84 -12.35
N ALA A 197 -11.87 -2.46 -13.60
CA ALA A 197 -12.72 -1.59 -14.42
C ALA A 197 -13.86 -2.31 -15.15
N TRP A 198 -14.26 -3.51 -14.69
CA TRP A 198 -15.30 -4.35 -15.30
C TRP A 198 -16.34 -4.77 -14.28
#